data_AF-A0ABD3Q8F8-F1
#
_entry.id   AF-A0ABD3Q8F8-F1
#
_cell.length_a   1.000
_cell.length_b   1.000
_cell.length_c   1.000
_cell.angle_alpha   90.00
_cell.angle_beta   90.00
_cell.angle_gamma   90.00
#
_symmetry.space_group_name_H-M   'P 1'
#
loop_
_entity.id
_entity.type
_entity.pdbx_description
1 polymer ?
#
loop_
_entity_poly.entity_id
_entity_poly.type
_entity_poly.pdbx_seq_one_letter_code
_entity_poly.pdbx_strand_id
1 'polypeptide(L)'
;MMLVLFLLLLSASRVGAFNIVIAGGTGELGRALSSSLVNDGQEVTILCRNAFLASSPFRVSSDFGWLGKSFLEKHPSIKLRDWDGGDLLDIVGQDWIGWQEDTLARADAVVNLVGGFTQQREMATERLVRESLRVNPNVLQVTVGPLDDELGMFAPVVAKPLKIARLQKCEDLVKLNCVNFECMRLEANRIEQGCEKIKQVIYNHLT
;
A
#
# COMPACT_ATOMS: atom_id res chain seq x y z
N MET A 1 -46.77 -1.18 -8.04
CA MET A 1 -45.72 -1.26 -9.08
C MET A 1 -44.51 -0.36 -8.82
N MET A 2 -44.62 0.76 -8.10
CA MET A 2 -43.48 1.65 -7.78
C MET A 2 -42.47 1.10 -6.75
N LEU A 3 -42.88 0.16 -5.88
CA LEU A 3 -42.01 -0.37 -4.82
C LEU A 3 -40.91 -1.32 -5.34
N VAL A 4 -41.17 -2.00 -6.46
CA VAL A 4 -40.25 -2.99 -7.05
C VAL A 4 -39.11 -2.29 -7.80
N LEU A 5 -39.34 -1.09 -8.34
CA LEU A 5 -38.31 -0.30 -9.02
C LEU A 5 -37.27 0.31 -8.05
N PHE A 6 -37.67 0.61 -6.82
CA PHE A 6 -36.76 1.16 -5.79
C PHE A 6 -35.82 0.08 -5.21
N LEU A 7 -36.27 -1.18 -5.16
CA LEU A 7 -35.44 -2.32 -4.77
C LEU A 7 -34.42 -2.73 -5.85
N LEU A 8 -34.70 -2.46 -7.13
CA LEU A 8 -33.78 -2.70 -8.25
C LEU A 8 -32.74 -1.58 -8.45
N LEU A 9 -32.93 -0.40 -7.84
CA LEU A 9 -31.90 0.64 -7.76
C LEU A 9 -30.93 0.44 -6.58
N LEU A 10 -31.24 -0.49 -5.66
CA LEU A 10 -30.33 -0.98 -4.62
C LEU A 10 -29.40 -2.10 -5.09
N SER A 11 -29.53 -2.54 -6.35
CA SER A 11 -28.40 -3.10 -7.11
C SER A 11 -27.42 -1.97 -7.45
N ALA A 12 -26.98 -1.22 -6.42
CA ALA A 12 -25.67 -0.60 -6.46
C ALA A 12 -24.74 -1.73 -6.85
N SER A 13 -24.15 -1.62 -8.04
CA SER A 13 -23.09 -2.46 -8.53
C SER A 13 -22.15 -2.67 -7.36
N ARG A 14 -22.23 -3.84 -6.70
CA ARG A 14 -21.27 -4.19 -5.68
C ARG A 14 -19.99 -4.30 -6.47
N VAL A 15 -19.17 -3.24 -6.42
CA VAL A 15 -17.76 -3.34 -6.75
C VAL A 15 -17.31 -4.61 -6.04
N GLY A 16 -16.84 -5.59 -6.82
CA GLY A 16 -16.39 -6.85 -6.25
C GLY A 16 -15.45 -6.53 -5.09
N ALA A 17 -15.55 -7.26 -3.99
CA ALA A 17 -14.61 -7.06 -2.90
C ALA A 17 -13.21 -7.42 -3.42
N PHE A 18 -12.41 -6.40 -3.72
CA PHE A 18 -11.04 -6.55 -4.19
C PHE A 18 -10.13 -6.85 -3.01
N ASN A 19 -9.08 -7.62 -3.29
CA ASN A 19 -7.99 -7.95 -2.37
C ASN A 19 -6.85 -6.96 -2.62
N ILE A 20 -6.73 -5.96 -1.74
CA ILE A 20 -5.76 -4.88 -1.88
C ILE A 20 -4.63 -5.09 -0.87
N VAL A 21 -3.41 -5.18 -1.40
CA VAL A 21 -2.19 -5.32 -0.59
C VAL A 21 -1.49 -3.98 -0.49
N ILE A 22 -1.19 -3.51 0.72
CA ILE A 22 -0.58 -2.20 0.94
C ILE A 22 0.77 -2.36 1.62
N ALA A 23 1.83 -2.05 0.88
CA ALA A 23 3.17 -1.90 1.42
C ALA A 23 3.37 -0.50 1.99
N GLY A 24 3.91 -0.37 3.21
CA GLY A 24 3.99 0.92 3.90
C GLY A 24 2.66 1.37 4.51
N GLY A 25 1.71 0.44 4.71
CA GLY A 25 0.36 0.73 5.24
C GLY A 25 0.32 1.25 6.68
N THR A 26 1.42 1.18 7.43
CA THR A 26 1.54 1.67 8.81
C THR A 26 1.83 3.17 8.90
N GLY A 27 2.18 3.83 7.79
CA GLY A 27 2.30 5.28 7.71
C GLY A 27 0.94 5.98 7.71
N GLU A 28 0.95 7.31 7.83
CA GLU A 28 -0.27 8.12 7.94
C GLU A 28 -1.23 7.94 6.75
N LEU A 29 -0.72 8.08 5.52
CA LEU A 29 -1.48 7.84 4.30
C LEU A 29 -1.96 6.38 4.19
N GLY A 30 -1.10 5.42 4.53
CA GLY A 30 -1.44 4.00 4.48
C GLY A 30 -2.57 3.61 5.44
N ARG A 31 -2.55 4.19 6.65
CA ARG A 31 -3.59 4.00 7.66
C ARG A 31 -4.92 4.62 7.22
N ALA A 32 -4.88 5.82 6.65
CA ALA A 32 -6.08 6.47 6.11
C ALA A 32 -6.66 5.70 4.91
N LEU A 33 -5.79 5.26 3.99
CA LEU A 33 -6.20 4.50 2.80
C LEU A 33 -6.81 3.15 3.18
N SER A 34 -6.15 2.39 4.05
CA SER A 34 -6.65 1.09 4.50
C SER A 34 -8.01 1.19 5.21
N SER A 35 -8.19 2.21 6.06
CA SER A 35 -9.49 2.52 6.68
C SER A 35 -10.56 2.81 5.64
N SER A 36 -10.27 3.68 4.67
CA SER A 36 -11.22 4.05 3.62
C SER A 36 -11.60 2.86 2.73
N LEU A 37 -10.62 2.05 2.31
CA LEU A 37 -10.87 0.89 1.45
C LEU A 37 -11.75 -0.16 2.15
N VAL A 38 -11.53 -0.40 3.44
CA VAL A 38 -12.38 -1.31 4.22
C VAL A 38 -13.80 -0.77 4.35
N ASN A 39 -13.97 0.55 4.55
CA ASN A 39 -15.30 1.16 4.58
C ASN A 39 -16.03 1.03 3.23
N ASP A 40 -15.29 0.97 2.12
CA ASP A 40 -15.80 0.72 0.77
C ASP A 40 -15.98 -0.80 0.47
N GLY A 41 -15.86 -1.66 1.49
CA GLY A 41 -16.12 -3.10 1.41
C GLY A 41 -14.99 -3.96 0.85
N GLN A 42 -13.77 -3.41 0.76
CA GLN A 42 -12.60 -4.11 0.20
C GLN A 42 -11.88 -4.95 1.27
N GLU A 43 -11.20 -6.01 0.84
CA GLU A 43 -10.28 -6.76 1.70
C GLU A 43 -8.89 -6.11 1.65
N VAL A 44 -8.32 -5.78 2.81
CA VAL A 44 -7.02 -5.09 2.89
C VAL A 44 -6.02 -5.91 3.69
N THR A 45 -4.86 -6.16 3.08
CA THR A 45 -3.68 -6.70 3.77
C THR A 45 -2.58 -5.66 3.81
N ILE A 46 -2.12 -5.29 5.00
CA ILE A 46 -0.97 -4.39 5.19
C ILE A 46 0.29 -5.22 5.35
N LEU A 47 1.28 -4.96 4.50
CA LEU A 47 2.61 -5.49 4.65
C LEU A 47 3.42 -4.60 5.62
N CYS A 48 3.84 -5.17 6.74
CA CYS A 48 4.56 -4.47 7.81
C CYS A 48 5.83 -5.24 8.22
N ARG A 49 6.86 -4.53 8.66
CA ARG A 49 8.13 -5.13 9.12
C ARG A 49 7.95 -6.13 10.26
N ASN A 50 6.95 -5.86 11.11
CA ASN A 50 6.59 -6.71 12.23
C ASN A 50 5.10 -6.51 12.58
N ALA A 51 4.26 -7.50 12.31
CA ALA A 51 2.82 -7.49 12.51
C ALA A 51 2.47 -7.46 14.00
N PHE A 52 3.25 -8.14 14.84
CA PHE A 52 3.08 -8.09 16.29
C PHE A 52 3.33 -6.68 16.83
N LEU A 53 4.43 -6.02 16.44
CA LEU A 53 4.72 -4.65 16.86
C LEU A 53 3.75 -3.64 16.24
N ALA A 54 3.33 -3.84 15.00
CA ALA A 54 2.37 -2.97 14.33
C ALA A 54 0.97 -3.02 14.99
N SER A 55 0.57 -4.19 15.50
CA SER A 55 -0.69 -4.42 16.21
C SER A 55 -0.63 -4.15 17.72
N SER A 56 0.57 -3.92 18.27
CA SER A 56 0.76 -3.71 19.70
C SER A 56 -0.19 -2.63 20.25
N PRO A 57 -0.79 -2.82 21.44
CA PRO A 57 -1.69 -1.83 22.04
C PRO A 57 -1.04 -0.45 22.20
N PHE A 58 0.26 -0.44 22.47
CA PHE A 58 1.08 0.75 22.64
C PHE A 58 2.23 0.74 21.65
N ARG A 59 2.67 1.93 21.21
CA ARG A 59 3.82 2.07 20.33
C ARG A 59 5.08 1.61 21.08
N VAL A 60 5.73 0.56 20.58
CA VAL A 60 6.89 -0.06 21.22
C VAL A 60 8.21 0.57 20.76
N SER A 61 8.27 1.03 19.50
CA SER A 61 9.43 1.72 18.94
C SER A 61 9.02 2.72 17.86
N SER A 62 9.89 3.71 17.61
CA SER A 62 9.80 4.60 16.44
C SER A 62 10.17 3.91 15.14
N ASP A 63 10.98 2.86 15.21
CA ASP A 63 11.65 2.23 14.07
C ASP A 63 10.73 1.27 13.31
N PHE A 64 9.66 0.83 13.97
CA PHE A 64 8.59 0.04 13.38
C PHE A 64 7.33 0.90 13.24
N GLY A 65 6.64 0.76 12.11
CA GLY A 65 5.33 1.38 11.93
C GLY A 65 4.29 0.80 12.90
N TRP A 66 3.34 1.61 13.33
CA TRP A 66 2.38 1.27 14.39
C TRP A 66 0.95 1.70 14.03
N LEU A 67 0.00 0.76 14.09
CA LEU A 67 -1.43 1.03 13.88
C LEU A 67 -2.17 1.17 15.22
N GLY A 68 -1.86 0.27 16.15
CA GLY A 68 -2.45 0.23 17.49
C GLY A 68 -3.77 -0.54 17.56
N LYS A 69 -4.05 -1.06 18.76
CA LYS A 69 -5.24 -1.88 19.05
C LYS A 69 -6.55 -1.18 18.68
N SER A 70 -6.72 0.10 19.02
CA SER A 70 -7.95 0.85 18.75
C SER A 70 -8.26 1.03 17.26
N PHE A 71 -7.24 1.03 16.41
CA PHE A 71 -7.43 1.07 14.95
C PHE A 71 -7.92 -0.29 14.44
N LEU A 72 -7.27 -1.37 14.85
CA LEU A 72 -7.61 -2.72 14.41
C LEU A 72 -8.98 -3.19 14.94
N GLU A 73 -9.38 -2.76 16.13
CA GLU A 73 -10.73 -3.01 16.66
C GLU A 73 -11.82 -2.34 15.82
N LYS A 74 -11.54 -1.18 15.23
CA LYS A 74 -12.47 -0.49 14.31
C LYS A 74 -12.47 -1.10 12.91
N HIS A 75 -11.39 -1.79 12.53
CA HIS A 75 -11.19 -2.35 11.21
C HIS A 75 -10.76 -3.82 11.29
N PRO A 76 -11.62 -4.73 11.82
CA PRO A 76 -11.25 -6.11 12.11
C PRO A 76 -10.96 -6.96 10.86
N SER A 77 -11.34 -6.48 9.67
CA SER A 77 -11.04 -7.13 8.39
C SER A 77 -9.64 -6.83 7.86
N ILE A 78 -8.91 -5.84 8.42
CA ILE A 78 -7.54 -5.55 8.03
C ILE A 78 -6.62 -6.67 8.51
N LYS A 79 -5.96 -7.32 7.56
CA LYS A 79 -4.94 -8.33 7.83
C LYS A 79 -3.57 -7.65 7.90
N LEU A 80 -2.74 -8.09 8.84
CA LEU A 80 -1.33 -7.68 8.88
C LEU A 80 -0.48 -8.87 8.46
N ARG A 81 0.49 -8.62 7.58
CA ARG A 81 1.44 -9.64 7.16
C ARG A 81 2.85 -9.12 7.30
N ASP A 82 3.68 -9.92 7.95
CA ASP A 82 5.10 -9.67 8.03
C ASP A 82 5.75 -9.74 6.65
N TRP A 83 6.57 -8.74 6.37
CA TRP A 83 7.48 -8.74 5.24
C TRP A 83 8.70 -7.92 5.61
N ASP A 84 9.85 -8.23 5.02
CA ASP A 84 11.08 -7.50 5.34
C ASP A 84 11.10 -6.08 4.77
N GLY A 85 10.26 -5.76 3.78
CA GLY A 85 10.17 -4.41 3.22
C GLY A 85 11.53 -3.88 2.73
N GLY A 86 12.41 -4.78 2.28
CA GLY A 86 13.79 -4.46 1.89
C GLY A 86 14.71 -4.06 3.05
N ASP A 87 14.28 -4.21 4.31
CA ASP A 87 15.09 -4.01 5.51
C ASP A 87 15.89 -5.27 5.86
N LEU A 88 17.06 -5.08 6.46
CA LEU A 88 17.87 -6.14 7.07
C LEU A 88 17.84 -6.08 8.60
N LEU A 89 17.22 -5.04 9.18
CA LEU A 89 17.09 -4.90 10.63
C LEU A 89 16.06 -5.89 11.17
N ASP A 90 16.44 -6.59 12.25
CA ASP A 90 15.65 -7.49 13.10
C ASP A 90 14.28 -7.87 12.51
N ILE A 91 14.33 -8.60 11.39
CA ILE A 91 13.17 -9.38 10.95
C ILE A 91 12.98 -10.39 12.09
N VAL A 92 11.96 -10.18 12.91
CA VAL A 92 11.58 -11.14 13.95
C VAL A 92 10.95 -12.33 13.23
N GLY A 93 11.79 -13.14 12.58
CA GLY A 93 11.38 -14.18 11.65
C GLY A 93 12.23 -14.28 10.40
N GLN A 94 13.51 -14.69 10.52
CA GLN A 94 14.32 -15.09 9.36
C GLN A 94 13.71 -16.27 8.56
N ASP A 95 12.69 -16.94 9.10
CA ASP A 95 11.99 -18.08 8.51
C ASP A 95 10.68 -17.75 7.77
N TRP A 96 10.35 -16.47 7.54
CA TRP A 96 9.04 -16.08 6.99
C TRP A 96 9.00 -16.18 5.47
N ILE A 97 9.10 -17.42 4.99
CA ILE A 97 8.80 -17.86 3.63
C ILE A 97 7.28 -17.91 3.48
N GLY A 98 6.74 -17.37 2.39
CA GLY A 98 5.34 -17.63 1.98
C GLY A 98 4.41 -16.43 1.91
N TRP A 99 4.84 -15.22 2.34
CA TRP A 99 3.98 -14.03 2.22
C TRP A 99 3.64 -13.72 0.76
N GLN A 100 4.55 -14.05 -0.16
CA GLN A 100 4.34 -13.88 -1.59
C GLN A 100 3.17 -14.75 -2.06
N GLU A 101 3.20 -16.04 -1.73
CA GLU A 101 2.18 -17.01 -2.15
C GLU A 101 0.84 -16.81 -1.43
N ASP A 102 0.83 -16.42 -0.15
CA ASP A 102 -0.41 -16.26 0.61
C ASP A 102 -1.08 -14.89 0.42
N THR A 103 -0.29 -13.84 0.12
CA THR A 103 -0.77 -12.46 0.05
C THR A 103 -0.81 -11.94 -1.38
N LEU A 104 0.28 -12.06 -2.15
CA LEU A 104 0.36 -11.48 -3.49
C LEU A 104 -0.38 -12.30 -4.55
N ALA A 105 -0.44 -13.63 -4.40
CA ALA A 105 -1.06 -14.51 -5.40
C ALA A 105 -2.56 -14.24 -5.62
N ARG A 106 -3.24 -13.65 -4.63
CA ARG A 106 -4.67 -13.31 -4.68
C ARG A 106 -4.94 -11.82 -4.76
N ALA A 107 -3.90 -10.99 -4.82
CA ALA A 107 -4.05 -9.55 -4.83
C ALA A 107 -4.63 -9.07 -6.16
N ASP A 108 -5.67 -8.25 -6.12
CA ASP A 108 -6.16 -7.54 -7.29
C ASP A 108 -5.33 -6.27 -7.54
N ALA A 109 -4.87 -5.63 -6.45
CA ALA A 109 -3.95 -4.51 -6.49
C ALA A 109 -2.89 -4.56 -5.38
N VAL A 110 -1.69 -4.09 -5.70
CA VAL A 110 -0.59 -3.86 -4.77
C VAL A 110 -0.26 -2.37 -4.78
N VAL A 111 -0.42 -1.72 -3.62
CA VAL A 111 -0.13 -0.31 -3.42
C VAL A 111 1.18 -0.14 -2.68
N ASN A 112 2.18 0.41 -3.34
CA ASN A 112 3.50 0.69 -2.77
C ASN A 112 3.53 2.11 -2.20
N LEU A 113 3.33 2.21 -0.88
CA LEU A 113 3.47 3.42 -0.08
C LEU A 113 4.75 3.41 0.78
N VAL A 114 5.73 2.54 0.47
CA VAL A 114 6.93 2.38 1.31
C VAL A 114 7.63 3.72 1.49
N GLY A 115 7.63 4.20 2.73
CA GLY A 115 8.28 5.43 3.14
C GLY A 115 9.81 5.30 3.14
N GLY A 116 10.48 6.43 3.38
CA GLY A 116 11.94 6.51 3.36
C GLY A 116 12.48 6.59 1.94
N PHE A 117 13.32 7.59 1.67
CA PHE A 117 13.91 7.81 0.34
C PHE A 117 15.37 7.34 0.31
N THR A 118 15.57 6.14 0.86
CA THR A 118 16.86 5.45 0.97
C THR A 118 16.92 4.30 -0.03
N GLN A 119 18.06 3.60 -0.08
CA GLN A 119 18.21 2.40 -0.92
C GLN A 119 17.22 1.29 -0.56
N GLN A 120 16.72 1.27 0.68
CA GLN A 120 15.69 0.34 1.13
C GLN A 120 14.42 0.43 0.28
N ARG A 121 14.00 1.63 -0.13
CA ARG A 121 12.81 1.80 -0.96
C ARG A 121 12.98 1.21 -2.35
N GLU A 122 14.19 1.29 -2.91
CA GLU A 122 14.51 0.65 -4.19
C GLU A 122 14.41 -0.87 -4.06
N MET A 123 14.96 -1.44 -2.98
CA MET A 123 14.89 -2.89 -2.70
C MET A 123 13.45 -3.36 -2.47
N ALA A 124 12.67 -2.60 -1.69
CA ALA A 124 11.26 -2.90 -1.45
C ALA A 124 10.45 -2.88 -2.76
N THR A 125 10.69 -1.89 -3.61
CA THR A 125 10.00 -1.76 -4.90
C THR A 125 10.39 -2.89 -5.85
N GLU A 126 11.68 -3.17 -6.00
CA GLU A 126 12.17 -4.29 -6.81
C GLU A 126 11.52 -5.60 -6.39
N ARG A 127 11.50 -5.88 -5.08
CA ARG A 127 10.97 -7.14 -4.56
C ARG A 127 9.46 -7.24 -4.72
N LEU A 128 8.71 -6.15 -4.47
CA LEU A 128 7.28 -6.12 -4.74
C LEU A 128 6.99 -6.45 -6.21
N VAL A 129 7.67 -5.77 -7.13
CA VAL A 129 7.49 -5.97 -8.56
C VAL A 129 7.85 -7.41 -8.94
N ARG A 130 9.05 -7.88 -8.59
CA ARG A 130 9.53 -9.21 -8.96
C ARG A 130 8.66 -10.32 -8.39
N GLU A 131 8.33 -10.27 -7.10
CA GLU A 131 7.56 -11.34 -6.45
C GLU A 131 6.09 -11.31 -6.87
N SER A 132 5.50 -10.12 -7.05
CA SER A 132 4.13 -10.02 -7.52
C SER A 132 3.98 -10.56 -8.95
N LEU A 133 4.88 -10.21 -9.87
CA LEU A 133 4.86 -10.74 -11.24
C LEU A 133 5.11 -12.25 -11.28
N ARG A 134 5.88 -12.80 -10.34
CA ARG A 134 6.11 -14.25 -10.25
C ARG A 134 4.84 -15.01 -9.89
N VAL A 135 4.04 -14.52 -8.95
CA VAL A 135 2.88 -15.26 -8.41
C VAL A 135 1.54 -14.80 -8.98
N ASN A 136 1.46 -13.57 -9.47
CA ASN A 136 0.28 -12.97 -10.05
C ASN A 136 0.66 -11.90 -11.10
N PRO A 137 0.96 -12.31 -12.36
CA PRO A 137 1.39 -11.40 -13.43
C PRO A 137 0.37 -10.30 -13.80
N ASN A 138 -0.90 -10.47 -13.40
CA ASN A 138 -1.99 -9.56 -13.79
C ASN A 138 -2.32 -8.52 -12.72
N VAL A 139 -1.68 -8.57 -11.55
CA VAL A 139 -1.95 -7.64 -10.45
C VAL A 139 -1.71 -6.19 -10.85
N LEU A 140 -2.58 -5.28 -10.42
CA LEU A 140 -2.37 -3.85 -10.60
C LEU A 140 -1.28 -3.35 -9.63
N GLN A 141 -0.22 -2.76 -10.15
CA GLN A 141 0.84 -2.15 -9.36
C GLN A 141 0.65 -0.63 -9.26
N VAL A 142 0.26 -0.13 -8.08
CA VAL A 142 0.12 1.31 -7.82
C VAL A 142 1.31 1.79 -6.99
N THR A 143 2.21 2.57 -7.58
CA THR A 143 3.36 3.15 -6.87
C THR A 143 3.13 4.62 -6.59
N VAL A 144 3.28 5.01 -5.32
CA VAL A 144 2.96 6.36 -4.86
C VAL A 144 4.20 7.02 -4.25
N GLY A 145 4.55 8.19 -4.77
CA GLY A 145 5.57 9.08 -4.21
C GLY A 145 5.00 10.46 -3.86
N PRO A 146 5.70 11.25 -3.03
CA PRO A 146 5.37 12.67 -2.89
C PRO A 146 5.73 13.43 -4.16
N LEU A 147 5.18 14.63 -4.33
CA LEU A 147 5.66 15.58 -5.32
C LEU A 147 7.12 15.97 -5.07
N ASP A 148 7.83 16.25 -6.15
CA ASP A 148 9.26 16.53 -6.08
C ASP A 148 9.56 17.80 -5.28
N ASP A 149 8.72 18.83 -5.37
CA ASP A 149 8.85 20.07 -4.62
C ASP A 149 8.73 19.85 -3.10
N GLU A 150 7.84 18.97 -2.68
CA GLU A 150 7.60 18.61 -1.28
C GLU A 150 8.66 17.70 -0.66
N LEU A 151 9.55 17.10 -1.44
CA LEU A 151 10.66 16.32 -0.88
C LEU A 151 11.58 17.13 0.03
N GLY A 152 11.58 18.46 -0.11
CA GLY A 152 12.28 19.38 0.80
C GLY A 152 11.72 19.37 2.23
N MET A 153 10.47 18.95 2.43
CA MET A 153 9.90 18.76 3.77
C MET A 153 10.52 17.58 4.51
N PHE A 154 11.05 16.61 3.76
CA PHE A 154 11.58 15.35 4.29
C PHE A 154 13.11 15.24 4.14
N ALA A 155 13.77 16.26 3.60
CA ALA A 155 15.19 16.20 3.27
C ALA A 155 15.83 17.60 3.27
N PRO A 156 17.08 17.73 3.74
CA PRO A 156 17.86 18.92 3.42
C PRO A 156 18.00 19.08 1.90
N VAL A 157 18.02 20.33 1.41
CA VAL A 157 17.99 20.68 -0.03
C VAL A 157 19.02 19.90 -0.85
N VAL A 158 20.21 19.66 -0.29
CA VAL A 158 21.31 18.92 -0.93
C VAL A 158 20.99 17.45 -1.23
N ALA A 159 20.10 16.82 -0.47
CA ALA A 159 19.71 15.43 -0.66
C ALA A 159 18.52 15.26 -1.62
N LYS A 160 17.87 16.36 -2.01
CA LYS A 160 16.66 16.35 -2.84
C LYS A 160 16.87 15.69 -4.21
N PRO A 161 17.93 16.00 -5.00
CA PRO A 161 18.12 15.37 -6.31
C PRO A 161 18.29 13.86 -6.22
N LEU A 162 19.01 13.38 -5.19
CA LEU A 162 19.21 11.95 -4.95
C LEU A 162 17.87 11.25 -4.65
N LYS A 163 17.00 11.86 -3.84
CA LYS A 163 15.68 11.30 -3.52
C LYS A 163 14.75 11.25 -4.73
N ILE A 164 14.75 12.30 -5.55
CA ILE A 164 14.00 12.34 -6.82
C ILE A 164 14.47 11.20 -7.74
N ALA A 165 15.78 11.07 -7.93
CA ALA A 165 16.35 10.00 -8.76
C ALA A 165 15.97 8.59 -8.27
N ARG A 166 15.94 8.38 -6.94
CA ARG A 166 15.47 7.11 -6.37
C ARG A 166 14.00 6.83 -6.64
N LEU A 167 13.15 7.84 -6.49
CA LEU A 167 11.72 7.70 -6.79
C LEU A 167 11.50 7.39 -8.27
N GLN A 168 12.19 8.11 -9.15
CA GLN A 168 12.17 7.85 -10.59
C GLN A 168 12.58 6.41 -10.89
N LYS A 169 13.67 5.92 -10.28
CA LYS A 169 14.11 4.53 -10.45
C LYS A 169 13.06 3.52 -10.01
N CYS A 170 12.34 3.79 -8.91
CA CYS A 170 11.24 2.93 -8.46
C CYS A 170 10.08 2.91 -9.47
N GLU A 171 9.74 4.06 -10.05
CA GLU A 171 8.70 4.16 -11.08
C GLU A 171 9.13 3.46 -12.37
N ASP A 172 10.38 3.61 -12.76
CA ASP A 172 10.93 2.95 -13.95
C ASP A 172 10.92 1.43 -13.78
N LEU A 173 11.25 0.90 -12.59
CA LEU A 173 11.13 -0.53 -12.29
C LEU A 173 9.70 -1.05 -12.52
N VAL A 174 8.69 -0.28 -12.12
CA VAL A 174 7.29 -0.68 -12.31
C VAL A 174 6.89 -0.58 -13.78
N LYS A 175 7.17 0.58 -14.42
CA LYS A 175 6.83 0.85 -15.83
C LYS A 175 7.44 -0.15 -16.80
N LEU A 176 8.68 -0.59 -16.54
CA LEU A 176 9.41 -1.48 -17.44
C LEU A 176 9.02 -2.95 -17.29
N ASN A 177 8.43 -3.35 -16.16
CA ASN A 177 8.18 -4.76 -15.86
C ASN A 177 6.69 -5.11 -15.73
N CYS A 178 5.83 -4.17 -15.38
CA CYS A 178 4.42 -4.42 -15.12
C CYS A 178 3.57 -3.98 -16.31
N VAL A 179 2.60 -4.80 -16.70
CA VAL A 179 1.60 -4.43 -17.74
C VAL A 179 0.51 -3.55 -17.12
N ASN A 180 0.02 -3.94 -15.93
CA ASN A 180 -1.01 -3.23 -15.20
C ASN A 180 -0.35 -2.40 -14.10
N PHE A 181 -0.19 -1.10 -14.32
CA PHE A 181 0.42 -0.22 -13.33
C PHE A 181 -0.08 1.21 -13.38
N GLU A 182 0.11 1.92 -12.27
CA GLU A 182 -0.01 3.37 -12.18
C GLU A 182 1.11 3.93 -11.28
N CYS A 183 1.76 5.01 -11.73
CA CYS A 183 2.77 5.72 -10.94
C CYS A 183 2.26 7.11 -10.61
N MET A 184 2.08 7.41 -9.33
CA MET A 184 1.43 8.62 -8.85
C MET A 184 2.38 9.47 -8.00
N ARG A 185 2.28 10.79 -8.17
CA ARG A 185 2.92 11.80 -7.32
C ARG A 185 1.85 12.62 -6.61
N LEU A 186 1.84 12.59 -5.29
CA LEU A 186 0.78 13.18 -4.46
C LEU A 186 1.33 14.25 -3.51
N GLU A 187 0.47 15.18 -3.13
CA GLU A 187 0.75 16.17 -2.08
C GLU A 187 0.76 15.50 -0.69
N ALA A 188 1.85 15.65 0.06
CA ALA A 188 2.09 14.96 1.33
C ALA A 188 1.10 15.37 2.42
N ASN A 189 0.62 16.62 2.40
CA ASN A 189 -0.31 17.14 3.41
C ASN A 189 -1.78 16.95 3.03
N ARG A 190 -2.08 16.31 1.90
CA ARG A 190 -3.46 16.12 1.40
C ARG A 190 -3.88 14.66 1.43
N ILE A 191 -3.86 14.08 2.63
CA ILE A 191 -4.06 12.65 2.85
C ILE A 191 -5.40 12.15 2.27
N GLU A 192 -6.51 12.81 2.61
CA GLU A 192 -7.84 12.40 2.12
C GLU A 192 -7.92 12.45 0.59
N GLN A 193 -7.44 13.53 -0.03
CA GLN A 193 -7.40 13.66 -1.49
C GLN A 193 -6.48 12.60 -2.13
N GLY A 194 -5.37 12.28 -1.46
CA GLY A 194 -4.47 11.22 -1.88
C GLY A 194 -5.14 9.85 -1.85
N CYS A 195 -5.87 9.53 -0.79
CA CYS A 195 -6.66 8.30 -0.68
C CYS A 195 -7.69 8.21 -1.81
N GLU A 196 -8.46 9.26 -2.07
CA GLU A 196 -9.46 9.27 -3.14
C GLU A 196 -8.85 9.04 -4.52
N LYS A 197 -7.71 9.69 -4.81
CA LYS A 197 -6.98 9.48 -6.07
C LYS A 197 -6.52 8.03 -6.24
N ILE A 198 -5.96 7.43 -5.19
CA ILE A 198 -5.52 6.03 -5.21
C ILE A 198 -6.71 5.09 -5.43
N LYS A 199 -7.82 5.30 -4.72
CA LYS A 199 -9.05 4.51 -4.89
C LYS A 199 -9.59 4.60 -6.31
N GLN A 200 -9.66 5.80 -6.88
CA GLN A 200 -10.12 6.00 -8.26
C GLN A 200 -9.27 5.19 -9.25
N VAL A 201 -7.95 5.19 -9.09
CA VAL A 201 -7.05 4.38 -9.93
C VAL A 201 -7.38 2.90 -9.82
N ILE A 202 -7.52 2.39 -8.58
CA ILE A 202 -7.83 0.98 -8.33
C ILE A 202 -9.18 0.61 -8.98
N TYR A 203 -10.23 1.39 -8.71
CA TYR A 203 -11.56 1.08 -9.21
C TYR A 203 -11.64 1.18 -10.73
N ASN A 204 -11.07 2.22 -11.34
CA ASN A 204 -11.10 2.37 -12.80
C ASN A 204 -10.38 1.25 -13.55
N HIS A 205 -9.38 0.60 -12.94
CA HIS A 205 -8.65 -0.50 -13.56
C HIS A 205 -9.30 -1.87 -13.32
N LEU A 206 -10.03 -2.03 -12.21
CA LEU A 206 -10.57 -3.33 -11.79
C LEU A 206 -12.07 -3.49 -12.06
N THR A 207 -12.78 -2.43 -12.46
CA THR A 207 -14.19 -2.47 -12.91
C THR A 207 -14.32 -2.34 -14.41
#